data_AF-A0A517T1B7-F1
#
_entry.id   AF-A0A517T1B7-F1
#
_cell.length_a   1.000
_cell.length_b   1.000
_cell.length_c   1.000
_cell.angle_alpha   90.00
_cell.angle_beta   90.00
_cell.angle_gamma   90.00
#
_symmetry.space_group_name_H-M   'P 1'
#
loop_
_entity.id
_entity.type
_entity.pdbx_description
1 polymer ?
#
loop_
_entity_poly.entity_id
_entity_poly.type
_entity_poly.pdbx_seq_one_letter_code
_entity_poly.pdbx_strand_id
1 'polypeptide(L)'
;MTWETPYGDRSLTGEEAILVRQSIAVMVEELANCRETEEDPWEYGVEMFDVLSWQQQLALINDLARALLQDTLDVVARTGVADAGVAAIYHNVYQQIELEIELEPFTPIPMRHRWRQFVLNAYRDNEYDEVIERETRIPAYDAETGEVVSDFDVDVNCTDPDSWNWLIDSLADRVLCDRDYEMVNVLIDAPPEDAKVMREALGIDADYYIAIAPDPSDQQIDVLFDSLMEMTRQKPR
;
A
#
# COMPACT_ATOMS: atom_id res chain seq x y z
N MET A 1 14.13 -3.42 -5.39
CA MET A 1 14.26 -3.81 -6.78
C MET A 1 13.58 -2.74 -7.56
N THR A 2 12.92 -3.05 -8.66
CA THR A 2 12.09 -2.04 -9.28
C THR A 2 10.71 -2.63 -9.48
N TRP A 3 9.71 -2.03 -8.82
CA TRP A 3 8.31 -2.42 -8.92
C TRP A 3 7.73 -1.79 -10.18
N GLU A 4 6.98 -2.57 -10.98
CA GLU A 4 6.32 -2.05 -12.18
C GLU A 4 5.15 -1.16 -11.74
N THR A 5 5.27 0.15 -12.00
CA THR A 5 4.20 1.13 -11.75
C THR A 5 3.58 1.57 -13.08
N PRO A 6 2.41 2.23 -13.08
CA PRO A 6 1.87 2.84 -14.30
C PRO A 6 2.85 3.76 -15.03
N TYR A 7 3.83 4.33 -14.31
CA TYR A 7 4.81 5.29 -14.82
C TYR A 7 6.16 4.64 -15.17
N GLY A 8 6.21 3.30 -15.18
CA GLY A 8 7.40 2.49 -15.41
C GLY A 8 7.98 1.91 -14.12
N ASP A 9 9.06 1.17 -14.26
CA ASP A 9 9.71 0.54 -13.12
C ASP A 9 10.33 1.63 -12.21
N ARG A 10 9.83 1.76 -10.97
CA ARG A 10 10.53 2.54 -9.92
C ARG A 10 10.58 1.87 -8.55
N SER A 11 11.53 2.30 -7.72
CA SER A 11 11.50 2.14 -6.26
C SER A 11 10.98 3.43 -5.64
N LEU A 12 10.31 3.35 -4.50
CA LEU A 12 9.79 4.52 -3.78
C LEU A 12 10.95 5.30 -3.16
N THR A 13 10.85 6.63 -3.20
CA THR A 13 11.81 7.57 -2.61
C THR A 13 11.10 8.64 -1.79
N GLY A 14 11.85 9.48 -1.08
CA GLY A 14 11.28 10.65 -0.40
C GLY A 14 10.20 10.31 0.63
N GLU A 15 9.15 11.13 0.69
CA GLU A 15 8.08 10.99 1.68
C GLU A 15 7.16 9.79 1.41
N GLU A 16 7.01 9.36 0.15
CA GLU A 16 6.27 8.14 -0.20
C GLU A 16 6.95 6.88 0.37
N ALA A 17 8.28 6.81 0.25
CA ALA A 17 9.06 5.74 0.88
C ALA A 17 8.97 5.77 2.41
N ILE A 18 8.84 6.95 3.03
CA ILE A 18 8.62 7.07 4.48
C ILE A 18 7.27 6.48 4.85
N LEU A 19 6.19 6.90 4.16
CA LEU A 19 4.84 6.43 4.43
C LEU A 19 4.75 4.90 4.37
N VAL A 20 5.22 4.30 3.25
CA VAL A 20 5.20 2.85 3.07
C VAL A 20 6.06 2.14 4.12
N ARG A 21 7.23 2.69 4.45
CA ARG A 21 8.10 2.12 5.50
C ARG A 21 7.44 2.12 6.87
N GLN A 22 6.71 3.19 7.21
CA GLN A 22 5.97 3.26 8.48
C GLN A 22 4.79 2.29 8.50
N SER A 23 4.05 2.17 7.40
CA SER A 23 2.96 1.19 7.28
C SER A 23 3.47 -0.23 7.49
N ILE A 24 4.53 -0.62 6.76
CA ILE A 24 5.15 -1.94 6.91
C ILE A 24 5.65 -2.16 8.34
N ALA A 25 6.21 -1.15 9.00
CA ALA A 25 6.67 -1.28 10.38
C ALA A 25 5.54 -1.70 11.34
N VAL A 26 4.36 -1.11 11.19
CA VAL A 26 3.18 -1.49 12.00
C VAL A 26 2.72 -2.90 11.66
N MET A 27 2.62 -3.25 10.38
CA MET A 27 2.21 -4.60 9.97
C MET A 27 3.18 -5.66 10.54
N VAL A 28 4.49 -5.37 10.58
CA VAL A 28 5.50 -6.27 11.15
C VAL A 28 5.36 -6.41 12.67
N GLU A 29 5.00 -5.34 13.38
CA GLU A 29 4.70 -5.41 14.81
C GLU A 29 3.46 -6.28 15.07
N GLU A 30 2.42 -6.16 14.25
CA GLU A 30 1.23 -7.03 14.35
C GLU A 30 1.57 -8.50 14.07
N LEU A 31 2.36 -8.79 13.03
CA LEU A 31 2.79 -10.16 12.73
C LEU A 31 3.69 -10.75 13.83
N ALA A 32 4.49 -9.91 14.51
CA ALA A 32 5.25 -10.33 15.68
C ALA A 32 4.32 -10.68 16.85
N ASN A 33 3.22 -9.95 17.04
CA ASN A 33 2.20 -10.28 18.04
C ASN A 33 1.57 -11.65 17.72
N CYS A 34 1.15 -11.90 16.46
CA CYS A 34 0.59 -13.19 16.04
C CYS A 34 1.52 -14.36 16.35
N ARG A 35 2.83 -14.17 16.15
CA ARG A 35 3.85 -15.18 16.49
C ARG A 35 3.86 -15.51 18.00
N GLU A 36 3.64 -14.52 18.86
CA GLU A 36 3.68 -14.68 20.31
C GLU A 36 2.35 -15.19 20.90
N THR A 37 1.22 -14.80 20.31
CA THR A 37 -0.12 -15.09 20.84
C THR A 37 -0.82 -16.26 20.16
N GLU A 38 -0.32 -16.72 19.01
CA GLU A 38 -1.01 -17.69 18.12
C GLU A 38 -2.39 -17.19 17.65
N GLU A 39 -2.63 -15.88 17.69
CA GLU A 39 -3.84 -15.26 17.16
C GLU A 39 -3.76 -15.10 15.63
N ASP A 40 -4.92 -15.04 15.01
CA ASP A 40 -5.04 -14.78 13.57
C ASP A 40 -4.52 -13.36 13.23
N PRO A 41 -3.95 -13.16 12.03
CA PRO A 41 -3.48 -11.85 11.61
C PRO A 41 -4.61 -10.83 11.51
N TRP A 42 -4.24 -9.56 11.64
CA TRP A 42 -5.14 -8.44 11.42
C TRP A 42 -5.70 -8.45 9.98
N GLU A 43 -6.98 -8.11 9.84
CA GLU A 43 -7.65 -7.98 8.54
C GLU A 43 -7.50 -6.54 8.01
N TYR A 44 -6.88 -6.39 6.84
CA TYR A 44 -6.65 -5.10 6.20
C TYR A 44 -7.78 -4.71 5.22
N GLY A 45 -8.74 -5.59 5.01
CA GLY A 45 -9.84 -5.39 4.07
C GLY A 45 -9.44 -5.68 2.62
N VAL A 46 -8.39 -6.48 2.43
CA VAL A 46 -7.91 -6.93 1.12
C VAL A 46 -7.91 -8.45 1.11
N GLU A 47 -8.98 -9.03 0.60
CA GLU A 47 -9.29 -10.45 0.77
C GLU A 47 -8.17 -11.40 0.35
N MET A 48 -7.54 -11.20 -0.81
CA MET A 48 -6.42 -12.04 -1.27
C MET A 48 -5.21 -12.01 -0.32
N PHE A 49 -5.05 -10.94 0.46
CA PHE A 49 -3.99 -10.81 1.46
C PHE A 49 -4.45 -11.32 2.84
N ASP A 50 -5.69 -11.04 3.22
CA ASP A 50 -6.26 -11.40 4.53
C ASP A 50 -6.46 -12.91 4.70
N VAL A 51 -6.61 -13.66 3.60
CA VAL A 51 -6.69 -15.15 3.65
C VAL A 51 -5.33 -15.83 3.87
N LEU A 52 -4.22 -15.08 3.79
CA LEU A 52 -2.88 -15.62 3.97
C LEU A 52 -2.58 -15.87 5.45
N SER A 53 -1.77 -16.89 5.75
CA SER A 53 -1.25 -17.04 7.11
C SER A 53 -0.29 -15.89 7.46
N TRP A 54 -0.09 -15.61 8.75
CA TRP A 54 0.85 -14.55 9.18
C TRP A 54 2.28 -14.80 8.66
N GLN A 55 2.70 -16.06 8.50
CA GLN A 55 3.99 -16.41 7.91
C GLN A 55 4.07 -16.03 6.42
N GLN A 56 2.99 -16.29 5.67
CA GLN A 56 2.90 -15.94 4.26
C GLN A 56 2.83 -14.42 4.07
N GLN A 57 2.06 -13.72 4.91
CA GLN A 57 2.03 -12.25 4.96
C GLN A 57 3.43 -11.68 5.25
N LEU A 58 4.15 -12.23 6.22
CA LEU A 58 5.52 -11.80 6.56
C LEU A 58 6.48 -11.93 5.37
N ALA A 59 6.48 -13.09 4.71
CA ALA A 59 7.36 -13.33 3.56
C ALA A 59 7.01 -12.42 2.38
N LEU A 60 5.71 -12.27 2.09
CA LEU A 60 5.24 -11.38 1.03
C LEU A 60 5.61 -9.92 1.32
N ILE A 61 5.36 -9.42 2.53
CA ILE A 61 5.73 -8.05 2.94
C ILE A 61 7.24 -7.84 2.83
N ASN A 62 8.07 -8.85 3.17
CA ASN A 62 9.52 -8.74 2.99
C ASN A 62 9.91 -8.58 1.52
N ASP A 63 9.33 -9.36 0.62
CA ASP A 63 9.61 -9.27 -0.82
C ASP A 63 9.13 -7.92 -1.39
N LEU A 64 7.95 -7.46 -0.99
CA LEU A 64 7.41 -6.14 -1.34
C LEU A 64 8.26 -5.00 -0.78
N ALA A 65 8.69 -5.08 0.48
CA ALA A 65 9.56 -4.07 1.10
C ALA A 65 10.89 -3.96 0.33
N ARG A 66 11.46 -5.09 -0.09
CA ARG A 66 12.67 -5.10 -0.93
C ARG A 66 12.41 -4.54 -2.31
N ALA A 67 11.27 -4.86 -2.93
CA ALA A 67 10.89 -4.34 -4.23
C ALA A 67 10.68 -2.82 -4.20
N LEU A 68 9.92 -2.33 -3.23
CA LEU A 68 9.48 -0.94 -3.11
C LEU A 68 10.53 -0.02 -2.48
N LEU A 69 11.30 -0.47 -1.48
CA LEU A 69 12.14 0.42 -0.65
C LEU A 69 13.65 0.30 -0.90
N GLN A 70 14.09 -0.64 -1.73
CA GLN A 70 15.50 -0.84 -2.03
C GLN A 70 15.75 -0.75 -3.54
N ASP A 71 16.96 -0.36 -3.95
CA ASP A 71 17.41 -0.47 -5.33
C ASP A 71 17.99 -1.87 -5.55
N THR A 72 17.34 -2.70 -6.36
CA THR A 72 17.82 -4.07 -6.64
C THR A 72 17.31 -4.59 -8.00
N LEU A 73 17.89 -5.67 -8.50
CA LEU A 73 17.66 -6.16 -9.86
C LEU A 73 16.61 -7.29 -9.95
N ASP A 74 16.14 -7.80 -8.81
CA ASP A 74 15.17 -8.90 -8.73
C ASP A 74 13.72 -8.44 -8.94
N VAL A 75 13.09 -8.77 -10.07
CA VAL A 75 11.70 -8.37 -10.31
C VAL A 75 10.75 -9.26 -9.49
N VAL A 76 9.93 -8.65 -8.63
CA VAL A 76 8.78 -9.35 -8.04
C VAL A 76 7.72 -9.47 -9.13
N ALA A 77 7.31 -10.69 -9.44
CA ALA A 77 6.26 -10.92 -10.43
C ALA A 77 4.95 -10.26 -9.96
N ARG A 78 4.37 -9.41 -10.81
CA ARG A 78 3.02 -8.87 -10.57
C ARG A 78 2.01 -10.01 -10.65
N THR A 79 1.49 -10.36 -9.49
CA THR A 79 0.49 -11.40 -9.28
C THR A 79 -0.61 -10.81 -8.41
N GLY A 80 -1.80 -11.40 -8.41
CA GLY A 80 -2.91 -10.91 -7.58
C GLY A 80 -2.55 -10.85 -6.09
N VAL A 81 -1.75 -11.81 -5.62
CA VAL A 81 -1.23 -11.82 -4.25
C VAL A 81 -0.25 -10.66 -3.99
N ALA A 82 0.65 -10.36 -4.93
CA ALA A 82 1.60 -9.26 -4.78
C ALA A 82 0.90 -7.89 -4.81
N ASP A 83 -0.03 -7.69 -5.75
CA ASP A 83 -0.81 -6.45 -5.85
C ASP A 83 -1.71 -6.28 -4.62
N ALA A 84 -2.36 -7.36 -4.14
CA ALA A 84 -3.11 -7.35 -2.90
C ALA A 84 -2.25 -7.00 -1.68
N GLY A 85 -0.99 -7.48 -1.63
CA GLY A 85 -0.07 -7.10 -0.56
C GLY A 85 0.29 -5.61 -0.59
N VAL A 86 0.48 -5.02 -1.77
CA VAL A 86 0.69 -3.57 -1.91
C VAL A 86 -0.56 -2.80 -1.50
N ALA A 87 -1.75 -3.25 -1.92
CA ALA A 87 -3.01 -2.68 -1.50
C ALA A 87 -3.19 -2.72 0.03
N ALA A 88 -2.86 -3.84 0.66
CA ALA A 88 -2.93 -4.02 2.12
C ALA A 88 -2.01 -3.04 2.86
N ILE A 89 -0.83 -2.71 2.31
CA ILE A 89 0.05 -1.68 2.88
C ILE A 89 -0.64 -0.31 2.90
N TYR A 90 -1.35 0.06 1.84
CA TYR A 90 -2.08 1.34 1.79
C TYR A 90 -3.37 1.32 2.61
N HIS A 91 -4.08 0.20 2.65
CA HIS A 91 -5.24 0.02 3.53
C HIS A 91 -4.85 0.09 5.01
N ASN A 92 -3.69 -0.45 5.39
CA ASN A 92 -3.16 -0.25 6.74
C ASN A 92 -2.96 1.24 7.05
N VAL A 93 -2.45 2.05 6.11
CA VAL A 93 -2.36 3.51 6.31
C VAL A 93 -3.73 4.12 6.62
N TYR A 94 -4.76 3.72 5.88
CA TYR A 94 -6.13 4.19 6.10
C TYR A 94 -6.64 3.81 7.50
N GLN A 95 -6.50 2.53 7.89
CA GLN A 95 -6.88 2.05 9.22
C GLN A 95 -6.10 2.76 10.34
N GLN A 96 -4.82 3.06 10.13
CA GLN A 96 -4.03 3.84 11.08
C GLN A 96 -4.53 5.30 11.23
N ILE A 97 -5.08 5.90 10.17
CA ILE A 97 -5.75 7.20 10.26
C ILE A 97 -7.08 7.08 11.01
N GLU A 98 -7.87 6.02 10.77
CA GLU A 98 -9.11 5.78 11.53
C GLU A 98 -8.82 5.68 13.03
N LEU A 99 -7.85 4.84 13.41
CA LEU A 99 -7.37 4.72 14.79
C LEU A 99 -6.86 6.05 15.34
N GLU A 100 -6.11 6.81 14.55
CA GLU A 100 -5.60 8.12 14.95
C GLU A 100 -6.73 9.13 15.25
N ILE A 101 -7.79 9.14 14.43
CA ILE A 101 -8.97 10.00 14.62
C ILE A 101 -9.74 9.58 15.87
N GLU A 102 -10.00 8.28 16.03
CA GLU A 102 -10.74 7.75 17.18
C GLU A 102 -10.01 8.00 18.51
N LEU A 103 -8.68 7.84 18.51
CA LEU A 103 -7.85 7.95 19.71
C LEU A 103 -7.34 9.37 19.97
N GLU A 104 -7.57 10.32 19.07
CA GLU A 104 -7.06 11.70 19.17
C GLU A 104 -7.27 12.36 20.55
N PRO A 105 -8.44 12.22 21.22
CA PRO A 105 -8.66 12.81 22.55
C PRO A 105 -7.70 12.29 23.62
N PHE A 106 -7.19 11.07 23.46
CA PHE A 106 -6.31 10.37 24.40
C PHE A 106 -4.83 10.44 24.00
N THR A 107 -4.54 10.77 22.74
CA THR A 107 -3.17 10.85 22.20
C THR A 107 -2.48 12.15 22.62
N PRO A 108 -1.23 12.11 23.11
CA PRO A 108 -0.42 13.30 23.40
C PRO A 108 -0.27 14.19 22.16
N ILE A 109 -0.38 15.51 22.32
CA ILE A 109 -0.31 16.49 21.21
C ILE A 109 0.85 16.24 20.23
N PRO A 110 2.10 15.95 20.66
CA PRO A 110 3.21 15.72 19.74
C PRO A 110 3.09 14.47 18.85
N MET A 111 2.18 13.55 19.20
CA MET A 111 1.94 12.29 18.50
C MET A 111 0.65 12.30 17.68
N ARG A 112 -0.14 13.37 17.76
CA ARG A 112 -1.38 13.50 16.98
C ARG A 112 -1.06 13.76 15.51
N HIS A 113 -1.98 13.35 14.65
CA HIS A 113 -1.95 13.62 13.22
C HIS A 113 -0.71 13.08 12.48
N ARG A 114 0.02 12.12 13.06
CA ARG A 114 1.25 11.60 12.48
C ARG A 114 0.99 10.89 11.16
N TRP A 115 -0.04 10.05 11.09
CA TRP A 115 -0.41 9.33 9.87
C TRP A 115 -0.97 10.26 8.82
N ARG A 116 -1.88 11.16 9.23
CA ARG A 116 -2.39 12.24 8.38
C ARG A 116 -1.26 13.10 7.80
N GLN A 117 -0.23 13.43 8.60
CA GLN A 117 0.93 14.18 8.14
C GLN A 117 1.80 13.37 7.17
N PHE A 118 2.01 12.08 7.39
CA PHE A 118 2.75 11.24 6.43
C PHE A 118 2.05 11.16 5.07
N VAL A 119 0.72 11.02 5.03
CA VAL A 119 -0.04 11.02 3.78
C VAL A 119 0.07 12.36 3.06
N LEU A 120 -0.12 13.48 3.76
CA LEU A 120 0.01 14.81 3.16
C LEU A 120 1.43 15.07 2.63
N ASN A 121 2.46 14.65 3.38
CA ASN A 121 3.84 14.78 2.93
C ASN A 121 4.09 13.95 1.66
N ALA A 122 3.71 12.68 1.65
CA ALA A 122 3.87 11.80 0.51
C ALA A 122 3.12 12.33 -0.73
N TYR A 123 1.91 12.85 -0.54
CA TYR A 123 1.15 13.45 -1.63
C TYR A 123 1.82 14.70 -2.21
N ARG A 124 2.26 15.63 -1.34
CA ARG A 124 2.89 16.91 -1.72
C ARG A 124 4.28 16.76 -2.32
N ASP A 125 5.09 15.83 -1.81
CA ASP A 125 6.43 15.52 -2.35
C ASP A 125 6.35 15.10 -3.82
N ASN A 126 5.25 14.42 -4.17
CA ASN A 126 4.97 13.97 -5.53
C ASN A 126 4.08 14.93 -6.35
N GLU A 127 3.58 16.03 -5.78
CA GLU A 127 2.76 17.02 -6.52
C GLU A 127 3.56 17.69 -7.65
N TYR A 128 4.89 17.65 -7.56
CA TYR A 128 5.83 18.22 -8.52
C TYR A 128 6.37 17.22 -9.56
N ASP A 129 5.94 15.95 -9.53
CA ASP A 129 6.32 15.00 -10.57
C ASP A 129 5.51 15.28 -11.84
N GLU A 130 6.21 15.46 -12.97
CA GLU A 130 5.73 15.97 -14.27
C GLU A 130 4.51 15.22 -14.86
N VAL A 131 4.11 14.09 -14.27
CA VAL A 131 2.97 13.27 -14.73
C VAL A 131 1.62 13.82 -14.26
N ILE A 132 1.54 14.45 -13.08
CA ILE A 132 0.30 15.09 -12.61
C ILE A 132 -0.09 16.29 -13.50
N GLU A 133 0.89 16.90 -14.19
CA GLU A 133 0.61 17.98 -15.16
C GLU A 133 -0.19 17.52 -16.38
N ARG A 134 -0.15 16.24 -16.75
CA ARG A 134 -0.68 15.79 -18.05
C ARG A 134 -2.12 15.31 -18.07
N GLU A 135 -2.66 14.78 -16.97
CA GLU A 135 -3.94 14.07 -17.02
C GLU A 135 -5.08 14.68 -16.19
N THR A 136 -4.83 15.62 -15.26
CA THR A 136 -5.88 16.02 -14.29
C THR A 136 -6.09 17.50 -13.98
N ARG A 137 -5.43 18.48 -14.61
CA ARG A 137 -5.70 19.90 -14.29
C ARG A 137 -6.58 20.61 -15.31
N ILE A 138 -7.89 20.64 -15.06
CA ILE A 138 -8.58 21.93 -15.12
C ILE A 138 -8.20 22.60 -13.79
N PRO A 139 -7.25 23.56 -13.76
CA PRO A 139 -6.92 24.23 -12.51
C PRO A 139 -8.19 24.86 -11.93
N ALA A 140 -8.60 24.42 -10.74
CA ALA A 140 -9.57 25.17 -9.98
C ALA A 140 -8.92 26.50 -9.56
N TYR A 141 -9.60 27.58 -9.93
CA TYR A 141 -9.23 28.90 -9.50
C TYR A 141 -10.11 29.28 -8.33
N ASP A 142 -9.49 29.79 -7.27
CA ASP A 142 -10.23 30.51 -6.26
C ASP A 142 -10.89 31.72 -6.95
N ALA A 143 -12.22 31.79 -6.88
CA ALA A 143 -12.99 32.82 -7.59
C ALA A 143 -12.77 34.24 -7.01
N GLU A 144 -12.24 34.36 -5.79
CA GLU A 144 -11.95 35.62 -5.10
C GLU A 144 -10.49 36.06 -5.24
N THR A 145 -9.53 35.14 -5.18
CA THR A 145 -8.09 35.47 -5.21
C THR A 145 -7.46 35.27 -6.60
N GLY A 146 -8.07 34.44 -7.46
CA GLY A 146 -7.53 34.09 -8.78
C GLY A 146 -6.27 33.24 -8.72
N GLU A 147 -5.90 32.73 -7.55
CA GLU A 147 -4.77 31.82 -7.37
C GLU A 147 -5.15 30.40 -7.82
N VAL A 148 -4.15 29.65 -8.30
CA VAL A 148 -4.30 28.22 -8.56
C VAL A 148 -4.42 27.55 -7.21
N VAL A 149 -5.61 27.03 -6.90
CA VAL A 149 -5.81 26.20 -5.73
C VAL A 149 -5.41 24.79 -6.16
N SER A 150 -4.50 24.16 -5.42
CA SER A 150 -4.36 22.71 -5.55
C SER A 150 -5.72 22.11 -5.17
N ASP A 151 -6.35 21.33 -6.03
CA ASP A 151 -7.72 20.81 -5.83
C ASP A 151 -7.90 20.06 -4.49
N PHE A 152 -6.81 19.75 -3.78
CA PHE A 152 -6.80 18.92 -2.59
C PHE A 152 -6.00 19.57 -1.45
N ASP A 153 -6.57 20.59 -0.81
CA ASP A 153 -6.09 21.12 0.46
C ASP A 153 -6.81 20.44 1.64
N VAL A 154 -6.58 19.13 1.80
CA VAL A 154 -7.07 18.41 2.99
C VAL A 154 -6.27 18.91 4.20
N ASP A 155 -6.96 19.52 5.16
CA ASP A 155 -6.36 19.95 6.42
C ASP A 155 -5.92 18.73 7.24
N VAL A 156 -4.73 18.79 7.86
CA VAL A 156 -4.20 17.74 8.74
C VAL A 156 -5.10 17.44 9.94
N ASN A 157 -5.95 18.39 10.33
CA ASN A 157 -6.97 18.26 11.37
C ASN A 157 -8.30 17.69 10.84
N CYS A 158 -8.42 17.44 9.54
CA CYS A 158 -9.61 16.82 8.96
C CYS A 158 -9.86 15.46 9.62
N THR A 159 -11.10 15.24 10.05
CA THR A 159 -11.57 13.99 10.66
C THR A 159 -12.55 13.24 9.76
N ASP A 160 -12.71 13.67 8.51
CA ASP A 160 -13.55 13.00 7.52
C ASP A 160 -12.76 11.84 6.88
N PRO A 161 -13.13 10.57 7.12
CA PRO A 161 -12.38 9.43 6.60
C PRO A 161 -12.36 9.36 5.08
N ASP A 162 -13.45 9.77 4.42
CA ASP A 162 -13.57 9.71 2.95
C ASP A 162 -12.51 10.59 2.26
N SER A 163 -12.25 11.78 2.82
CA SER A 163 -11.19 12.69 2.37
C SER A 163 -9.80 12.04 2.41
N TRP A 164 -9.53 11.22 3.44
CA TRP A 164 -8.27 10.51 3.59
C TRP A 164 -8.18 9.30 2.69
N ASN A 165 -9.28 8.53 2.56
CA ASN A 165 -9.34 7.37 1.68
C ASN A 165 -8.98 7.76 0.24
N TRP A 166 -9.58 8.85 -0.26
CA TRP A 166 -9.29 9.32 -1.61
C TRP A 166 -7.80 9.68 -1.84
N LEU A 167 -7.16 10.33 -0.86
CA LEU A 167 -5.74 10.67 -0.95
C LEU A 167 -4.85 9.42 -0.94
N ILE A 168 -5.21 8.43 -0.12
CA ILE A 168 -4.49 7.16 -0.03
C ILE A 168 -4.68 6.36 -1.32
N ASP A 169 -5.90 6.27 -1.84
CA ASP A 169 -6.20 5.67 -3.15
C ASP A 169 -5.36 6.32 -4.25
N SER A 170 -5.28 7.66 -4.26
CA SER A 170 -4.47 8.41 -5.23
C SER A 170 -2.96 8.12 -5.12
N LEU A 171 -2.46 7.77 -3.94
CA LEU A 171 -1.08 7.34 -3.74
C LEU A 171 -0.90 5.86 -4.16
N ALA A 172 -1.85 5.00 -3.81
CA ALA A 172 -1.86 3.59 -4.17
C ALA A 172 -1.87 3.41 -5.69
N ASP A 173 -2.68 4.18 -6.42
CA ASP A 173 -2.79 4.15 -7.89
C ASP A 173 -1.49 4.59 -8.60
N ARG A 174 -0.51 5.18 -7.89
CA ARG A 174 0.84 5.48 -8.44
C ARG A 174 1.80 4.30 -8.31
N VAL A 175 1.39 3.26 -7.59
CA VAL A 175 2.17 2.04 -7.35
C VAL A 175 1.48 0.85 -7.99
N LEU A 176 0.16 0.73 -7.81
CA LEU A 176 -0.69 -0.29 -8.43
C LEU A 176 -1.08 0.13 -9.85
N CYS A 177 -0.87 -0.75 -10.84
CA CYS A 177 -1.30 -0.45 -12.21
C CYS A 177 -2.80 -0.62 -12.43
N ASP A 178 -3.43 -1.49 -11.65
CA ASP A 178 -4.84 -1.85 -11.71
C ASP A 178 -5.30 -2.37 -10.33
N ARG A 179 -6.59 -2.68 -10.22
CA ARG A 179 -7.20 -3.29 -9.03
C ARG A 179 -7.76 -4.67 -9.33
N ASP A 180 -7.13 -5.41 -10.23
CA ASP A 180 -7.64 -6.72 -10.67
C ASP A 180 -7.69 -7.73 -9.51
N TYR A 181 -6.86 -7.56 -8.48
CA TYR A 181 -6.92 -8.35 -7.24
C TYR A 181 -8.29 -8.29 -6.54
N GLU A 182 -9.07 -7.21 -6.67
CA GLU A 182 -10.42 -7.10 -6.09
C GLU A 182 -11.45 -8.00 -6.80
N MET A 183 -11.16 -8.41 -8.04
CA MET A 183 -12.06 -9.25 -8.84
C MET A 183 -11.94 -10.74 -8.53
N VAL A 184 -11.09 -11.13 -7.55
CA VAL A 184 -10.80 -12.53 -7.22
C VAL A 184 -12.07 -13.36 -7.01
N ASN A 185 -13.05 -12.85 -6.25
CA ASN A 185 -14.29 -13.58 -5.97
C ASN A 185 -15.17 -13.75 -7.20
N VAL A 186 -15.17 -12.76 -8.09
CA VAL A 186 -15.96 -12.83 -9.34
C VAL A 186 -15.36 -13.88 -10.28
N LEU A 187 -14.02 -13.99 -10.31
CA LEU A 187 -13.31 -14.83 -11.26
C LEU A 187 -13.04 -16.26 -10.77
N ILE A 188 -12.86 -16.48 -9.46
CA ILE A 188 -12.66 -17.82 -8.89
C ILE A 188 -13.97 -18.61 -8.92
N ASP A 189 -15.11 -17.96 -8.65
CA ASP A 189 -16.43 -18.62 -8.66
C ASP A 189 -17.02 -18.78 -10.07
N ALA A 190 -16.46 -18.09 -11.06
CA ALA A 190 -16.90 -18.20 -12.44
C ALA A 190 -16.51 -19.56 -13.07
N PRO A 191 -17.31 -20.12 -13.98
CA PRO A 191 -16.91 -21.27 -14.77
C PRO A 191 -15.56 -21.04 -15.46
N PRO A 192 -14.65 -22.03 -15.55
CA PRO A 192 -13.28 -21.82 -16.03
C PRO A 192 -13.18 -21.16 -17.42
N GLU A 193 -14.12 -21.48 -18.32
CA GLU A 193 -14.17 -20.87 -19.66
C GLU A 193 -14.58 -19.39 -19.61
N ASP A 194 -15.53 -19.03 -18.74
CA ASP A 194 -16.00 -17.66 -18.56
C ASP A 194 -14.92 -16.81 -17.86
N ALA A 195 -14.27 -17.36 -16.83
CA ALA A 195 -13.13 -16.73 -16.16
C ALA A 195 -11.95 -16.50 -17.11
N LYS A 196 -11.71 -17.44 -18.04
CA LYS A 196 -10.66 -17.28 -19.06
C LYS A 196 -11.00 -16.16 -20.04
N VAL A 197 -12.23 -16.11 -20.55
CA VAL A 197 -12.67 -15.04 -21.47
C VAL A 197 -12.61 -13.66 -20.78
N MET A 198 -13.01 -13.59 -19.52
CA MET A 198 -12.96 -12.34 -18.75
C MET A 198 -11.52 -11.87 -18.52
N ARG A 199 -10.60 -12.77 -18.15
CA ARG A 199 -9.17 -12.43 -18.02
C ARG A 199 -8.55 -11.98 -19.34
N GLU A 200 -8.82 -12.68 -20.44
CA GLU A 200 -8.34 -12.27 -21.77
C GLU A 200 -8.88 -10.89 -22.18
N ALA A 201 -10.12 -10.57 -21.82
CA ALA A 201 -10.73 -9.27 -22.11
C ALA A 201 -10.14 -8.12 -21.27
N LEU A 202 -9.70 -8.41 -20.04
CA LEU A 202 -9.10 -7.45 -19.12
C LEU A 202 -7.57 -7.36 -19.24
N GLY A 203 -6.95 -8.30 -19.97
CA GLY A 203 -5.49 -8.37 -20.11
C GLY A 203 -4.79 -9.01 -18.90
N ILE A 204 -5.52 -9.72 -18.05
CA ILE A 204 -5.00 -10.36 -16.83
C ILE A 204 -4.25 -11.64 -17.20
N ASP A 205 -3.06 -11.82 -16.65
CA ASP A 205 -2.23 -13.01 -16.89
C ASP A 205 -2.91 -14.31 -16.37
N ALA A 206 -2.61 -15.42 -17.03
CA ALA A 206 -3.16 -16.73 -16.68
C ALA A 206 -2.76 -17.17 -15.26
N ASP A 207 -1.58 -16.76 -14.79
CA ASP A 207 -1.01 -17.14 -13.51
C ASP A 207 -1.34 -16.14 -12.39
N TYR A 208 -2.01 -15.02 -12.71
CA TYR A 208 -2.24 -13.89 -11.79
C TYR A 208 -2.96 -14.29 -10.48
N TYR A 209 -4.10 -14.98 -10.57
CA TYR A 209 -4.89 -15.40 -9.39
C TYR A 209 -4.46 -16.76 -8.80
N ILE A 210 -3.60 -17.50 -9.49
CA ILE A 210 -3.16 -18.83 -9.06
C ILE A 210 -1.75 -18.83 -8.48
N ALA A 211 -1.09 -17.66 -8.45
CA ALA A 211 0.19 -17.48 -7.81
C ALA A 211 0.10 -17.87 -6.34
N ILE A 212 1.05 -18.70 -5.90
CA ILE A 212 1.12 -19.19 -4.53
C ILE A 212 1.90 -18.17 -3.71
N ALA A 213 1.34 -17.71 -2.59
CA ALA A 213 2.04 -16.85 -1.66
C ALA A 213 3.32 -17.54 -1.13
N PRO A 214 4.41 -16.80 -0.90
CA PRO A 214 5.62 -17.37 -0.34
C PRO A 214 5.34 -18.04 1.01
N ASP A 215 5.77 -19.29 1.19
CA ASP A 215 5.57 -20.06 2.42
C ASP A 215 6.93 -20.33 3.10
N PRO A 216 7.34 -19.50 4.07
CA PRO A 216 8.66 -19.61 4.68
C PRO A 216 8.71 -20.73 5.72
N SER A 217 9.83 -21.46 5.77
CA SER A 217 10.12 -22.36 6.89
C SER A 217 10.41 -21.60 8.19
N ASP A 218 10.29 -22.28 9.33
CA ASP A 218 10.58 -21.70 10.67
C ASP A 218 11.96 -21.02 10.74
N GLN A 219 12.96 -21.58 10.07
CA GLN A 219 14.32 -21.00 10.03
C GLN A 219 14.40 -19.71 9.22
N GLN A 220 13.51 -19.54 8.24
CA GLN A 220 13.45 -18.33 7.42
C GLN A 220 12.67 -17.21 8.13
N ILE A 221 11.70 -17.55 8.99
CA ILE A 221 10.87 -16.57 9.70
C ILE A 221 11.72 -15.57 10.49
N ASP A 222 12.70 -16.04 11.27
CA ASP A 222 13.59 -15.16 12.04
C ASP A 222 14.39 -14.22 11.13
N VAL A 223 14.89 -14.74 10.01
CA VAL A 223 15.63 -13.95 9.01
C VAL A 223 14.74 -12.89 8.36
N LEU A 224 13.47 -13.21 8.11
CA LEU A 224 12.51 -12.29 7.53
C LEU A 224 12.19 -11.14 8.50
N PHE A 225 11.95 -11.43 9.78
CA PHE A 225 11.75 -10.39 10.79
C PHE A 225 12.97 -9.47 10.91
N ASP A 226 14.18 -10.04 10.98
CA ASP A 226 15.42 -9.25 11.06
C ASP A 226 15.58 -8.33 9.84
N SER A 227 15.35 -8.87 8.63
CA SER A 227 15.39 -8.12 7.37
C SER A 227 14.37 -6.98 7.35
N LEU A 228 13.13 -7.25 7.73
CA LEU A 228 12.06 -6.25 7.76
C LEU A 228 12.28 -5.18 8.82
N MET A 229 12.76 -5.55 10.01
CA MET A 229 13.14 -4.59 11.05
C MET A 229 14.30 -3.69 10.59
N GLU A 230 15.28 -4.24 9.88
CA GLU A 230 16.37 -3.45 9.33
C GLU A 230 15.85 -2.45 8.28
N MET A 231 15.05 -2.92 7.32
CA MET A 231 14.46 -2.06 6.29
C MET A 231 13.58 -0.98 6.92
N THR A 232 12.71 -1.30 7.87
CA THR A 232 11.78 -0.33 8.45
C THR A 232 12.46 0.73 9.33
N ARG A 233 13.63 0.44 9.90
CA ARG A 233 14.42 1.39 10.72
C ARG A 233 15.40 2.26 9.93
N GLN A 234 15.71 1.90 8.69
CA GLN A 234 16.62 2.69 7.86
C GLN A 234 16.01 4.06 7.54
N LYS A 235 16.85 5.12 7.58
CA LYS A 235 16.40 6.44 7.13
C LYS A 235 16.10 6.39 5.62
N PRO A 236 15.02 7.06 5.17
CA PRO A 236 14.72 7.22 3.75
C PRO A 236 15.92 7.84 3.02
N ARG A 237 16.12 7.43 1.77
CA ARG A 237 17.15 7.97 0.87
C ARG A 237 16.71 9.27 0.25
#